data_AF-A0A261BIQ7-F1
#
_entry.id   AF-A0A261BIQ7-F1
#
_cell.length_a   1.000
_cell.length_b   1.000
_cell.length_c   1.000
_cell.angle_alpha   90.00
_cell.angle_beta   90.00
_cell.angle_gamma   90.00
#
_symmetry.space_group_name_H-M   'P 1'
#
loop_
_entity.id
_entity.type
_entity.pdbx_description
1 polymer ?
#
loop_
_entity_poly.entity_id
_entity_poly.type
_entity_poly.pdbx_seq_one_letter_code
_entity_poly.pdbx_strand_id
1 'polypeptide(L)'
;MSSIELPQLMDDNLITRRKKILQAIEDIRGKKAEIAQALRELGVGKPQENETVKENMKQLLAAFDAISAQETQYMDILKTIVGIHEQATLDIAKDFEEKIQKDAQKLKEKKEKQEEEEQNAEDENAEKSPEELANSEVMAELQEALLELKKVSEAAVAASELNEKLVERLQLTKKKKSAMMEVRAKKAKDLDEEAARARAEVMERINKMAALKKTTGRQEKELKELQKQCLQLGLQLGVKDNHEIDPNAELAVLDDNQRVPMIPETHEKAELNEEEKEKRREEIRENIKKEMEKLVFIMTYHSS
;
A
#
# COMPACT_ATOMS: atom_id res chain seq x y z
N MET A 1 -16.87 -33.80 -5.27
CA MET A 1 -16.79 -32.50 -5.95
C MET A 1 -16.93 -31.41 -4.88
N SER A 2 -15.85 -31.09 -4.17
CA SER A 2 -15.87 -30.02 -3.16
C SER A 2 -15.57 -28.72 -3.89
N SER A 3 -16.55 -27.84 -4.04
CA SER A 3 -16.32 -26.47 -4.50
C SER A 3 -15.44 -25.76 -3.48
N ILE A 4 -14.19 -25.53 -3.85
CA ILE A 4 -13.25 -24.73 -3.06
C ILE A 4 -13.67 -23.27 -3.28
N GLU A 5 -14.24 -22.66 -2.24
CA GLU A 5 -14.62 -21.25 -2.25
C GLU A 5 -13.37 -20.40 -2.46
N LEU A 6 -13.27 -19.75 -3.63
CA LEU A 6 -12.34 -18.66 -3.84
C LEU A 6 -12.68 -17.53 -2.86
N PRO A 7 -11.69 -16.94 -2.16
CA PRO A 7 -11.92 -15.79 -1.32
C PRO A 7 -12.66 -14.70 -2.12
N GLN A 8 -13.83 -14.27 -1.62
CA GLN A 8 -14.55 -13.14 -2.18
C GLN A 8 -13.70 -11.87 -2.07
N LEU A 9 -12.93 -11.59 -3.11
CA LEU A 9 -12.10 -10.41 -3.27
C LEU A 9 -12.98 -9.23 -3.72
N MET A 10 -13.82 -8.72 -2.82
CA MET A 10 -14.64 -7.52 -3.03
C MET A 10 -13.88 -6.23 -2.66
N ASP A 11 -12.69 -6.02 -3.23
CA ASP A 11 -12.03 -4.71 -3.20
C ASP A 11 -11.99 -4.15 -4.63
N ASP A 12 -12.71 -3.04 -4.86
CA ASP A 12 -12.82 -2.35 -6.17
C ASP A 12 -11.50 -1.71 -6.66
N ASN A 13 -10.42 -1.80 -5.87
CA ASN A 13 -9.12 -1.30 -6.28
C ASN A 13 -8.37 -2.38 -7.09
N LEU A 14 -8.38 -2.23 -8.41
CA LEU A 14 -7.75 -3.15 -9.38
C LEU A 14 -6.24 -3.35 -9.13
N ILE A 15 -5.54 -2.32 -8.65
CA ILE A 15 -4.11 -2.39 -8.29
C ILE A 15 -3.91 -3.24 -7.04
N THR A 16 -4.73 -3.02 -6.01
CA THR A 16 -4.72 -3.83 -4.77
C THR A 16 -5.07 -5.28 -5.08
N ARG A 17 -6.05 -5.51 -5.95
CA ARG A 17 -6.44 -6.85 -6.41
C ARG A 17 -5.31 -7.55 -7.16
N ARG A 18 -4.62 -6.86 -8.07
CA ARG A 18 -3.43 -7.38 -8.77
C ARG A 18 -2.33 -7.79 -7.79
N LYS A 19 -2.04 -6.95 -6.79
CA LYS A 19 -1.03 -7.24 -5.76
C LYS A 19 -1.40 -8.47 -4.93
N LYS A 20 -2.67 -8.61 -4.51
CA LYS A 20 -3.18 -9.77 -3.78
C LYS A 20 -3.09 -11.06 -4.61
N ILE A 21 -3.41 -11.01 -5.90
CA ILE A 21 -3.30 -12.16 -6.80
C ILE A 21 -1.85 -12.60 -6.98
N LEU A 22 -0.92 -11.64 -7.17
CA LEU A 22 0.50 -11.95 -7.27
C LEU A 22 1.05 -12.61 -5.99
N GLN A 23 0.67 -12.09 -4.82
CA GLN A 23 1.04 -12.70 -3.54
C GLN A 23 0.49 -14.13 -3.42
N ALA A 24 -0.78 -14.33 -3.78
CA ALA A 24 -1.39 -15.66 -3.74
C ALA A 24 -0.68 -16.67 -4.66
N ILE A 25 -0.22 -16.24 -5.84
CA ILE A 25 0.58 -17.08 -6.76
C ILE A 25 1.93 -17.44 -6.13
N GLU A 26 2.59 -16.48 -5.48
CA GLU A 26 3.87 -16.71 -4.82
C GLU A 26 3.73 -17.68 -3.63
N ASP A 27 2.70 -17.51 -2.80
CA ASP A 27 2.38 -18.41 -1.70
C ASP A 27 2.06 -19.83 -2.21
N ILE A 28 1.34 -19.95 -3.32
CA ILE A 28 1.03 -21.23 -3.99
C ILE A 28 2.31 -21.91 -4.47
N ARG A 29 3.24 -21.17 -5.08
CA ARG A 29 4.53 -21.71 -5.53
C ARG A 29 5.39 -22.17 -4.34
N GLY A 30 5.36 -21.44 -3.23
CA GLY A 30 6.01 -21.85 -1.98
C GLY A 30 5.47 -23.20 -1.48
N LYS A 31 4.14 -23.32 -1.32
CA LYS A 31 3.49 -24.57 -0.89
C LYS A 31 3.75 -25.73 -1.87
N LYS A 32 3.78 -25.46 -3.16
CA LYS A 32 4.09 -26.46 -4.20
C LYS A 32 5.53 -26.98 -4.08
N ALA A 33 6.49 -26.11 -3.75
CA ALA A 33 7.86 -26.49 -3.47
C ALA A 33 7.97 -27.33 -2.18
N GLU A 34 7.25 -26.96 -1.13
CA GLU A 34 7.17 -27.72 0.13
C GLU A 34 6.60 -29.13 -0.09
N ILE A 35 5.50 -29.25 -0.83
CA ILE A 35 4.90 -30.55 -1.18
C ILE A 35 5.86 -31.39 -2.03
N ALA A 36 6.55 -30.78 -2.99
CA ALA A 36 7.54 -31.47 -3.81
C ALA A 36 8.78 -31.92 -3.01
N GLN A 37 9.12 -31.19 -1.95
CA GLN A 37 10.17 -31.58 -1.01
C GLN A 37 9.71 -32.74 -0.13
N ALA A 38 8.51 -32.66 0.46
CA ALA A 38 7.94 -33.74 1.27
C ALA A 38 7.79 -35.04 0.47
N LEU A 39 7.38 -34.96 -0.80
CA LEU A 39 7.32 -36.12 -1.71
C LEU A 39 8.71 -36.74 -1.97
N ARG A 40 9.76 -35.92 -2.07
CA ARG A 40 11.13 -36.41 -2.21
C ARG A 40 11.60 -37.10 -0.93
N GLU A 41 11.36 -36.51 0.23
CA GLU A 41 11.75 -37.06 1.53
C GLU A 41 11.04 -38.40 1.82
N LEU A 42 9.75 -38.51 1.46
CA LEU A 42 8.99 -39.76 1.55
C LEU A 42 9.48 -40.83 0.56
N GLY A 43 10.05 -40.43 -0.57
CA GLY A 43 10.62 -41.34 -1.58
C GLY A 43 12.02 -41.88 -1.25
N VAL A 44 12.71 -41.35 -0.24
CA VAL A 44 14.08 -41.76 0.14
C VAL A 44 14.12 -43.00 1.04
N GLY A 45 13.00 -43.37 1.69
CA GLY A 45 12.84 -44.68 2.35
C GLY A 45 12.11 -45.65 1.42
N LYS A 46 12.36 -46.98 1.48
CA LYS A 46 11.66 -47.99 0.64
C LYS A 46 10.12 -47.85 0.82
N PRO A 47 9.38 -47.16 -0.06
CA PRO A 47 7.99 -46.77 0.19
C PRO A 47 7.02 -47.93 -0.11
N GLN A 48 7.52 -48.97 -0.78
CA GLN A 48 6.72 -50.10 -1.26
C GLN A 48 6.18 -50.98 -0.12
N GLU A 49 6.83 -50.97 1.04
CA GLU A 49 6.53 -51.87 2.16
C GLU A 49 5.60 -51.26 3.22
N ASN A 50 5.39 -49.94 3.22
CA ASN A 50 4.55 -49.26 4.22
C ASN A 50 3.33 -48.59 3.56
N GLU A 51 2.15 -49.17 3.76
CA GLU A 51 0.89 -48.72 3.16
C GLU A 51 0.49 -47.30 3.58
N THR A 52 0.88 -46.87 4.79
CA THR A 52 0.66 -45.49 5.25
C THR A 52 1.49 -44.46 4.48
N VAL A 53 2.70 -44.83 4.07
CA VAL A 53 3.58 -43.97 3.27
C VAL A 53 3.04 -43.81 1.85
N LYS A 54 2.48 -44.88 1.27
CA LYS A 54 1.82 -44.81 -0.05
C LYS A 54 0.60 -43.89 -0.04
N GLU A 55 -0.24 -44.00 0.99
CA GLU A 55 -1.43 -43.14 1.11
C GLU A 55 -1.02 -41.67 1.31
N ASN A 56 0.00 -41.39 2.13
CA ASN A 56 0.54 -40.04 2.29
C ASN A 56 1.12 -39.47 0.98
N MET A 57 1.86 -40.28 0.19
CA MET A 57 2.34 -39.87 -1.13
C MET A 57 1.19 -39.56 -2.09
N LYS A 58 0.14 -40.38 -2.09
CA LYS A 58 -1.05 -40.17 -2.93
C LYS A 58 -1.78 -38.88 -2.56
N GLN A 59 -1.92 -38.59 -1.26
CA GLN A 59 -2.54 -37.34 -0.78
C GLN A 59 -1.70 -36.12 -1.15
N LEU A 60 -0.37 -36.20 -1.01
CA LEU A 60 0.53 -35.11 -1.41
C LEU A 60 0.53 -34.87 -2.92
N LEU A 61 0.47 -35.91 -3.74
CA LEU A 61 0.32 -35.77 -5.20
C LEU A 61 -1.02 -35.12 -5.56
N ALA A 62 -2.12 -35.56 -4.95
CA ALA A 62 -3.43 -34.94 -5.16
C ALA A 62 -3.46 -33.46 -4.72
N ALA A 63 -2.79 -33.13 -3.61
CA ALA A 63 -2.64 -31.75 -3.14
C ALA A 63 -1.78 -30.91 -4.11
N PHE A 64 -0.70 -31.48 -4.65
CA PHE A 64 0.16 -30.83 -5.64
C PHE A 64 -0.62 -30.49 -6.93
N ASP A 65 -1.44 -31.42 -7.42
CA ASP A 65 -2.28 -31.22 -8.60
C ASP A 65 -3.36 -30.17 -8.35
N ALA A 66 -4.02 -30.22 -7.19
CA ALA A 66 -5.03 -29.23 -6.81
C ALA A 66 -4.47 -27.81 -6.71
N ILE A 67 -3.30 -27.66 -6.08
CA ILE A 67 -2.62 -26.36 -5.95
C ILE A 67 -2.09 -25.87 -7.31
N SER A 68 -1.66 -26.78 -8.19
CA SER A 68 -1.26 -26.43 -9.57
C SER A 68 -2.43 -25.93 -10.42
N ALA A 69 -3.62 -26.54 -10.26
CA ALA A 69 -4.84 -26.05 -10.90
C ALA A 69 -5.22 -24.67 -10.36
N GLN A 70 -5.07 -24.45 -9.04
CA GLN A 70 -5.31 -23.15 -8.41
C GLN A 70 -4.33 -22.07 -8.92
N GLU A 71 -3.04 -22.40 -9.10
CA GLU A 71 -2.03 -21.51 -9.70
C GLU A 71 -2.48 -21.02 -11.08
N THR A 72 -3.00 -21.93 -11.90
CA THR A 72 -3.45 -21.62 -13.27
C THR A 72 -4.67 -20.70 -13.26
N GLN A 73 -5.63 -20.93 -12.36
CA GLN A 73 -6.79 -20.05 -12.19
C GLN A 73 -6.38 -18.62 -11.81
N TYR A 74 -5.46 -18.45 -10.86
CA TYR A 74 -4.98 -17.12 -10.48
C TYR A 74 -4.20 -16.43 -11.62
N MET A 75 -3.44 -17.19 -12.41
CA MET A 75 -2.75 -16.66 -13.60
C MET A 75 -3.73 -16.18 -14.68
N ASP A 76 -4.84 -16.89 -14.90
CA ASP A 76 -5.84 -16.48 -15.88
C ASP A 76 -6.64 -15.24 -15.42
N ILE A 77 -6.91 -15.12 -14.12
CA ILE A 77 -7.47 -13.88 -13.56
C ILE A 77 -6.49 -12.72 -13.76
N LEU A 78 -5.19 -12.93 -13.55
CA LEU A 78 -4.17 -11.90 -13.76
C LEU A 78 -4.12 -11.45 -15.23
N LYS A 79 -4.16 -12.37 -16.19
CA LYS A 79 -4.24 -12.04 -17.63
C LYS A 79 -5.49 -11.22 -17.95
N THR A 80 -6.63 -11.58 -17.37
CA THR A 80 -7.89 -10.86 -17.55
C THR A 80 -7.79 -9.42 -17.05
N ILE A 81 -7.18 -9.21 -15.88
CA ILE A 81 -6.96 -7.87 -15.31
C ILE A 81 -6.04 -7.03 -16.21
N VAL A 82 -4.96 -7.63 -16.74
CA VAL A 82 -4.06 -6.94 -17.66
C VAL A 82 -4.78 -6.55 -18.95
N GLY A 83 -5.57 -7.46 -19.54
CA GLY A 83 -6.36 -7.16 -20.74
C GLY A 83 -7.37 -6.03 -20.54
N ILE A 84 -8.06 -5.99 -19.38
CA ILE A 84 -8.96 -4.88 -19.05
C ILE A 84 -8.20 -3.56 -18.94
N HIS A 85 -7.01 -3.56 -18.32
CA HIS A 85 -6.18 -2.36 -18.21
C HIS A 85 -5.68 -1.85 -19.55
N GLU A 86 -5.23 -2.74 -20.44
CA GLU A 86 -4.80 -2.39 -21.79
C GLU A 86 -5.97 -1.80 -22.59
N GLN A 87 -7.14 -2.45 -22.55
CA GLN A 87 -8.33 -1.95 -23.23
C GLN A 87 -8.77 -0.59 -22.69
N ALA A 88 -8.84 -0.41 -21.37
CA ALA A 88 -9.20 0.87 -20.77
C ALA A 88 -8.20 1.98 -21.14
N THR A 89 -6.91 1.66 -21.28
CA THR A 89 -5.89 2.62 -21.71
C THR A 89 -6.09 3.02 -23.18
N LEU A 90 -6.40 2.04 -24.05
CA LEU A 90 -6.70 2.28 -25.45
C LEU A 90 -7.97 3.12 -25.63
N ASP A 91 -9.02 2.85 -24.85
CA ASP A 91 -10.28 3.58 -24.90
C ASP A 91 -10.08 5.05 -24.46
N ILE A 92 -9.30 5.29 -23.40
CA ILE A 92 -8.94 6.66 -22.98
C ILE A 92 -8.15 7.38 -24.08
N ALA A 93 -7.18 6.70 -24.71
CA ALA A 93 -6.41 7.29 -25.80
C ALA A 93 -7.30 7.69 -26.99
N LYS A 94 -8.25 6.82 -27.37
CA LYS A 94 -9.25 7.12 -28.41
C LYS A 94 -10.13 8.31 -28.03
N ASP A 95 -10.63 8.36 -26.79
CA ASP A 95 -11.46 9.47 -26.31
C ASP A 95 -10.72 10.82 -26.36
N PHE A 96 -9.42 10.81 -26.06
CA PHE A 96 -8.58 12.01 -26.19
C PHE A 96 -8.40 12.41 -27.65
N GLU A 97 -8.14 11.47 -28.54
CA GLU A 97 -7.97 11.73 -29.96
C GLU A 97 -9.27 12.29 -30.58
N GLU A 98 -10.43 11.74 -30.25
CA GLU A 98 -11.73 12.26 -30.67
C GLU A 98 -12.00 13.68 -30.15
N LYS A 99 -11.62 13.98 -28.90
CA LYS A 99 -11.75 15.34 -28.34
C LYS A 99 -10.86 16.33 -29.07
N ILE A 100 -9.61 15.97 -29.35
CA ILE A 100 -8.68 16.81 -30.10
C ILE A 100 -9.23 17.10 -31.50
N GLN A 101 -9.79 16.09 -32.18
CA GLN A 101 -10.41 16.27 -33.49
C GLN A 101 -11.64 17.19 -33.44
N LYS A 102 -12.52 17.02 -32.44
CA LYS A 102 -13.70 17.89 -32.25
C LYS A 102 -13.31 19.33 -31.94
N ASP A 103 -12.29 19.53 -31.10
CA ASP A 103 -11.81 20.87 -30.76
C ASP A 103 -11.12 21.54 -31.96
N ALA A 104 -10.38 20.78 -32.77
CA ALA A 104 -9.79 21.28 -34.02
C ALA A 104 -10.86 21.69 -35.05
N GLN A 105 -11.96 20.94 -35.17
CA GLN A 105 -13.09 21.31 -36.04
C GLN A 105 -13.77 22.60 -35.56
N LYS A 106 -14.09 22.71 -34.27
CA LYS A 106 -14.68 23.93 -33.70
C LYS A 106 -13.81 25.16 -33.89
N LEU A 107 -12.49 25.01 -33.86
CA LEU A 107 -11.56 26.11 -34.07
C LEU A 107 -11.55 26.58 -35.53
N LYS A 108 -11.71 25.66 -36.49
CA LYS A 108 -11.86 26.00 -37.91
C LYS A 108 -13.18 26.73 -38.18
N GLU A 109 -14.30 26.21 -37.69
CA GLU A 109 -15.61 26.83 -37.84
C GLU A 109 -15.68 28.24 -37.23
N LYS A 110 -14.98 28.48 -36.11
CA LYS A 110 -14.88 29.81 -35.50
C LYS A 110 -14.07 30.80 -36.34
N LYS A 111 -13.00 30.33 -36.99
CA LYS A 111 -12.19 31.19 -37.87
C LYS A 111 -12.95 31.54 -39.15
N GLU A 112 -13.63 30.57 -39.75
CA GLU A 112 -14.45 30.80 -40.96
C GLU A 112 -15.58 31.81 -40.67
N LYS A 113 -16.23 31.74 -39.51
CA LYS A 113 -17.25 32.72 -39.10
C LYS A 113 -16.68 34.12 -38.84
N GLN A 114 -15.47 34.24 -38.31
CA GLN A 114 -14.82 35.55 -38.12
C GLN A 114 -14.42 36.18 -39.46
N GLU A 115 -13.92 35.38 -40.40
CA GLU A 115 -13.56 35.87 -41.74
C GLU A 115 -14.80 36.31 -42.55
N GLU A 116 -15.94 35.63 -42.41
CA GLU A 116 -17.22 36.05 -43.01
C GLU A 116 -17.82 37.33 -42.38
N GLU A 117 -17.61 37.56 -41.09
CA GLU A 117 -18.03 38.78 -40.40
C GLU A 117 -17.13 39.99 -40.74
N GLU A 118 -15.83 39.77 -40.99
CA GLU A 118 -14.89 40.81 -41.42
C GLU A 118 -15.12 41.22 -42.89
N GLN A 119 -15.45 40.29 -43.79
CA GLN A 119 -15.72 40.60 -45.20
C GLN A 119 -17.02 41.39 -45.44
N ASN A 120 -18.02 41.26 -44.57
CA ASN A 120 -19.28 42.00 -44.69
C ASN A 120 -19.21 43.46 -44.19
N ALA A 121 -18.09 43.88 -43.58
CA ALA A 121 -17.95 45.22 -43.00
C ALA A 121 -17.28 46.25 -43.95
N GLU A 122 -16.73 45.84 -45.10
CA GLU A 122 -15.90 46.69 -45.96
C GLU A 122 -16.66 47.44 -47.09
N ASP A 123 -17.98 47.25 -47.27
CA ASP A 123 -18.66 47.60 -48.53
C ASP A 123 -19.57 48.87 -48.53
N GLU A 124 -19.56 49.72 -47.50
CA GLU A 124 -20.38 50.95 -47.48
C GLU A 124 -19.56 52.23 -47.26
N ASN A 125 -19.07 52.86 -48.34
CA ASN A 125 -18.62 54.25 -48.27
C ASN A 125 -18.84 55.00 -49.59
N ALA A 126 -19.89 55.84 -49.65
CA ALA A 126 -20.15 56.79 -50.73
C ALA A 126 -20.36 58.20 -50.14
N GLU A 127 -19.64 59.17 -50.69
CA GLU A 127 -19.54 60.57 -50.24
C GLU A 127 -20.90 61.29 -50.13
N LYS A 128 -21.04 62.07 -49.06
CA LYS A 128 -22.24 62.82 -48.69
C LYS A 128 -21.93 64.30 -48.40
N SER A 129 -22.93 65.16 -48.63
CA SER A 129 -22.79 66.62 -48.80
C SER A 129 -22.71 67.41 -47.47
N PRO A 130 -22.42 68.73 -47.46
CA PRO A 130 -22.12 69.51 -46.23
C PRO A 130 -23.24 69.61 -45.17
N GLU A 131 -24.51 69.41 -45.50
CA GLU A 131 -25.59 69.27 -44.47
C GLU A 131 -25.66 67.83 -43.90
N GLU A 132 -25.13 66.85 -44.62
CA GLU A 132 -24.92 65.49 -44.12
C GLU A 132 -23.66 65.40 -43.26
N LEU A 133 -22.70 66.32 -43.38
CA LEU A 133 -21.48 66.38 -42.56
C LEU A 133 -21.74 66.76 -41.08
N ALA A 134 -22.66 67.69 -40.80
CA ALA A 134 -23.03 68.04 -39.43
C ALA A 134 -23.88 66.93 -38.76
N ASN A 135 -24.77 66.30 -39.54
CA ASN A 135 -25.46 65.09 -39.10
C ASN A 135 -24.51 63.87 -39.06
N SER A 136 -23.43 63.85 -39.86
CA SER A 136 -22.43 62.78 -39.83
C SER A 136 -21.49 62.91 -38.66
N GLU A 137 -21.19 64.13 -38.20
CA GLU A 137 -20.37 64.35 -37.01
C GLU A 137 -21.10 63.83 -35.76
N VAL A 138 -22.39 64.18 -35.62
CA VAL A 138 -23.26 63.62 -34.56
C VAL A 138 -23.46 62.10 -34.71
N MET A 139 -23.59 61.58 -35.95
CA MET A 139 -23.66 60.14 -36.19
C MET A 139 -22.32 59.42 -35.95
N ALA A 140 -21.18 60.08 -36.17
CA ALA A 140 -19.86 59.54 -35.93
C ALA A 140 -19.58 59.48 -34.42
N GLU A 141 -19.93 60.52 -33.66
CA GLU A 141 -19.89 60.49 -32.19
C GLU A 141 -20.82 59.39 -31.63
N LEU A 142 -22.00 59.21 -32.21
CA LEU A 142 -22.92 58.12 -31.83
C LEU A 142 -22.35 56.73 -32.17
N GLN A 143 -21.73 56.57 -33.33
CA GLN A 143 -21.06 55.34 -33.74
C GLN A 143 -19.83 55.04 -32.86
N GLU A 144 -19.06 56.05 -32.49
CA GLU A 144 -17.92 55.93 -31.58
C GLU A 144 -18.39 55.52 -30.18
N ALA A 145 -19.44 56.15 -29.65
CA ALA A 145 -20.06 55.76 -28.39
C ALA A 145 -20.64 54.33 -28.45
N LEU A 146 -21.22 53.92 -29.58
CA LEU A 146 -21.70 52.53 -29.78
C LEU A 146 -20.54 51.53 -29.85
N LEU A 147 -19.42 51.90 -30.47
CA LEU A 147 -18.20 51.08 -30.50
C LEU A 147 -17.58 50.95 -29.12
N GLU A 148 -17.52 52.02 -28.33
CA GLU A 148 -17.09 51.95 -26.93
C GLU A 148 -18.02 51.08 -26.09
N LEU A 149 -19.34 51.25 -26.24
CA LEU A 149 -20.32 50.41 -25.56
C LEU A 149 -20.14 48.93 -25.92
N LYS A 150 -19.90 48.62 -27.20
CA LYS A 150 -19.62 47.26 -27.67
C LYS A 150 -18.37 46.70 -26.99
N LYS A 151 -17.24 47.44 -26.99
CA LYS A 151 -16.00 47.02 -26.32
C LYS A 151 -16.18 46.78 -24.83
N VAL A 152 -16.91 47.67 -24.14
CA VAL A 152 -17.22 47.52 -22.71
C VAL A 152 -18.11 46.30 -22.47
N SER A 153 -19.08 46.04 -23.34
CA SER A 153 -19.94 44.86 -23.23
C SER A 153 -19.17 43.55 -23.44
N GLU A 154 -18.27 43.49 -24.43
CA GLU A 154 -17.40 42.34 -24.69
C GLU A 154 -16.45 42.09 -23.52
N ALA A 155 -15.85 43.15 -22.98
CA ALA A 155 -15.00 43.07 -21.79
C ALA A 155 -15.79 42.57 -20.56
N ALA A 156 -17.04 43.01 -20.38
CA ALA A 156 -17.90 42.55 -19.31
C ALA A 156 -18.27 41.06 -19.45
N VAL A 157 -18.56 40.59 -20.66
CA VAL A 157 -18.82 39.17 -20.94
C VAL A 157 -17.56 38.33 -20.66
N ALA A 158 -16.40 38.75 -21.16
CA ALA A 158 -15.13 38.07 -20.92
C ALA A 158 -14.77 38.01 -19.42
N ALA A 159 -15.02 39.09 -18.67
CA ALA A 159 -14.83 39.12 -17.23
C ALA A 159 -15.80 38.18 -16.48
N SER A 160 -17.06 38.08 -16.94
CA SER A 160 -18.05 37.15 -16.38
C SER A 160 -17.63 35.69 -16.57
N GLU A 161 -17.22 35.31 -17.79
CA GLU A 161 -16.72 33.95 -18.07
C GLU A 161 -15.47 33.60 -17.25
N LEU A 162 -14.57 34.57 -17.07
CA LEU A 162 -13.37 34.38 -16.26
C LEU A 162 -13.70 34.21 -14.77
N ASN A 163 -14.70 34.96 -14.26
CA ASN A 163 -15.20 34.79 -12.90
C ASN A 163 -15.84 33.42 -12.69
N GLU A 164 -16.64 32.92 -13.63
CA GLU A 164 -17.22 31.56 -13.55
C GLU A 164 -16.12 30.49 -13.46
N LYS A 165 -15.10 30.57 -14.33
CA LYS A 165 -13.96 29.64 -14.30
C LYS A 165 -13.17 29.71 -12.98
N LEU A 166 -13.02 30.91 -12.41
CA LEU A 166 -12.39 31.08 -11.09
C LEU A 166 -13.19 30.43 -9.97
N VAL A 167 -14.51 30.62 -9.97
CA VAL A 167 -15.41 30.00 -8.98
C VAL A 167 -15.37 28.47 -9.10
N GLU A 168 -15.44 27.92 -10.31
CA GLU A 168 -15.32 26.49 -10.54
C GLU A 168 -13.98 25.93 -10.04
N ARG A 169 -12.87 26.60 -10.35
CA ARG A 169 -11.53 26.18 -9.90
C ARG A 169 -11.41 26.24 -8.38
N LEU A 170 -12.01 27.24 -7.73
CA LEU A 170 -12.04 27.37 -6.28
C LEU A 170 -12.89 26.27 -5.63
N GLN A 171 -14.06 25.95 -6.19
CA GLN A 171 -14.90 24.84 -5.73
C GLN A 171 -14.18 23.50 -5.89
N LEU A 172 -13.52 23.27 -7.04
CA LEU A 172 -12.73 22.07 -7.28
C LEU A 172 -11.59 21.94 -6.27
N THR A 173 -10.90 23.04 -5.97
CA THR A 173 -9.81 23.07 -4.97
C THR A 173 -10.34 22.75 -3.57
N LYS A 174 -11.50 23.31 -3.18
CA LYS A 174 -12.17 22.97 -1.91
C LYS A 174 -12.53 21.49 -1.83
N LYS A 175 -13.13 20.92 -2.89
CA LYS A 175 -13.47 19.49 -2.98
C LYS A 175 -12.22 18.61 -2.87
N LYS A 176 -11.14 18.93 -3.61
CA LYS A 176 -9.86 18.21 -3.54
C LYS A 176 -9.26 18.24 -2.13
N LYS A 177 -9.26 19.40 -1.46
CA LYS A 177 -8.75 19.53 -0.09
C LYS A 177 -9.58 18.71 0.90
N SER A 178 -10.91 18.73 0.76
CA SER A 178 -11.82 17.93 1.59
C SER A 178 -11.57 16.43 1.41
N ALA A 179 -11.51 15.95 0.16
CA ALA A 179 -11.23 14.55 -0.14
C ALA A 179 -9.85 14.11 0.39
N MET A 180 -8.82 14.95 0.25
CA MET A 180 -7.49 14.66 0.81
C MET A 180 -7.52 14.56 2.34
N MET A 181 -8.26 15.44 3.03
CA MET A 181 -8.41 15.34 4.49
C MET A 181 -9.16 14.09 4.91
N GLU A 182 -10.21 13.70 4.19
CA GLU A 182 -10.96 12.48 4.48
C GLU A 182 -10.11 11.22 4.29
N VAL A 183 -9.31 11.15 3.23
CA VAL A 183 -8.35 10.05 3.01
C VAL A 183 -7.32 9.98 4.13
N ARG A 184 -6.80 11.13 4.58
CA ARG A 184 -5.86 11.18 5.72
C ARG A 184 -6.52 10.72 7.02
N ALA A 185 -7.77 11.12 7.27
CA ALA A 185 -8.52 10.71 8.46
C ALA A 185 -8.82 9.21 8.46
N LYS A 186 -9.24 8.65 7.32
CA LYS A 186 -9.43 7.20 7.15
C LYS A 186 -8.14 6.44 7.40
N LYS A 187 -7.03 6.85 6.78
CA LYS A 187 -5.72 6.21 6.99
C LYS A 187 -5.26 6.26 8.45
N ALA A 188 -5.48 7.38 9.15
CA ALA A 188 -5.16 7.49 10.57
C ALA A 188 -5.99 6.50 11.41
N LYS A 189 -7.29 6.40 11.13
CA LYS A 189 -8.19 5.45 11.79
C LYS A 189 -7.79 4.00 11.54
N ASP A 190 -7.45 3.64 10.30
CA ASP A 190 -7.02 2.29 9.94
C ASP A 190 -5.74 1.89 10.70
N LEU A 191 -4.77 2.82 10.80
CA LEU A 191 -3.54 2.60 11.57
C LEU A 191 -3.81 2.44 13.06
N ASP A 192 -4.73 3.22 13.64
CA ASP A 192 -5.12 3.08 15.04
C ASP A 192 -5.81 1.73 15.30
N GLU A 193 -6.69 1.29 14.40
CA GLU A 193 -7.35 -0.02 14.47
C GLU A 193 -6.36 -1.18 14.31
N GLU A 194 -5.38 -1.05 13.43
CA GLU A 194 -4.30 -2.04 13.26
C GLU A 194 -3.40 -2.10 14.50
N ALA A 195 -3.00 -0.95 15.04
CA ALA A 195 -2.23 -0.90 16.28
C ALA A 195 -3.01 -1.48 17.48
N ALA A 196 -4.32 -1.26 17.55
CA ALA A 196 -5.18 -1.87 18.55
C ALA A 196 -5.24 -3.40 18.42
N ARG A 197 -5.38 -3.91 17.19
CA ARG A 197 -5.36 -5.37 16.91
C ARG A 197 -4.01 -5.99 17.28
N ALA A 198 -2.90 -5.37 16.88
CA ALA A 198 -1.56 -5.85 17.22
C ALA A 198 -1.33 -5.90 18.74
N ARG A 199 -1.79 -4.88 19.48
CA ARG A 199 -1.72 -4.88 20.96
C ARG A 199 -2.53 -6.01 21.58
N ALA A 200 -3.74 -6.29 21.06
CA ALA A 200 -4.56 -7.38 21.55
C ALA A 200 -3.90 -8.75 21.31
N GLU A 201 -3.31 -8.96 20.12
CA GLU A 201 -2.61 -10.20 19.78
C GLU A 201 -1.37 -10.44 20.67
N VAL A 202 -0.59 -9.38 20.96
CA VAL A 202 0.53 -9.46 21.90
C VAL A 202 0.05 -9.85 23.30
N MET A 203 -1.04 -9.24 23.77
CA MET A 203 -1.61 -9.55 25.08
C MET A 203 -2.10 -11.01 25.14
N GLU A 204 -2.71 -11.51 24.08
CA GLU A 204 -3.13 -12.92 23.99
C GLU A 204 -1.92 -13.88 24.03
N ARG A 205 -0.83 -13.56 23.32
CA ARG A 205 0.42 -14.33 23.37
C ARG A 205 1.03 -14.34 24.77
N ILE A 206 1.07 -13.19 25.44
CA ILE A 206 1.55 -13.09 26.83
C ILE A 206 0.74 -14.00 27.74
N ASN A 207 -0.59 -13.97 27.64
CA ASN A 207 -1.47 -14.81 28.45
C ASN A 207 -1.26 -16.31 28.17
N LYS A 208 -1.11 -16.69 26.90
CA LYS A 208 -0.79 -18.07 26.50
C LYS A 208 0.57 -18.52 27.05
N MET A 209 1.61 -17.70 26.95
CA MET A 209 2.92 -18.00 27.51
C MET A 209 2.90 -18.12 29.04
N ALA A 210 2.16 -17.26 29.73
CA ALA A 210 2.00 -17.34 31.18
C ALA A 210 1.32 -18.66 31.60
N ALA A 211 0.30 -19.10 30.86
CA ALA A 211 -0.36 -20.38 31.10
C ALA A 211 0.59 -21.56 30.87
N LEU A 212 1.34 -21.57 29.76
CA LEU A 212 2.34 -22.60 29.46
C LEU A 212 3.44 -22.66 30.51
N LYS A 213 3.98 -21.50 30.94
CA LYS A 213 5.00 -21.44 32.00
C LYS A 213 4.50 -22.06 33.31
N LYS A 214 3.23 -21.85 33.65
CA LYS A 214 2.60 -22.46 34.83
C LYS A 214 2.47 -23.99 34.69
N THR A 215 2.12 -24.50 33.52
CA THR A 215 2.03 -25.96 33.30
C THR A 215 3.40 -26.61 33.26
N THR A 216 4.37 -26.01 32.58
CA THR A 216 5.76 -26.50 32.54
C THR A 216 6.36 -26.54 33.94
N GLY A 217 6.18 -25.49 34.74
CA GLY A 217 6.67 -25.48 36.13
C GLY A 217 6.00 -26.53 37.04
N ARG A 218 4.79 -27.01 36.72
CA ARG A 218 4.18 -28.17 37.42
C ARG A 218 4.83 -29.46 36.97
N GLN A 219 4.97 -29.66 35.65
CA GLN A 219 5.61 -30.84 35.07
C GLN A 219 7.06 -30.99 35.54
N GLU A 220 7.82 -29.91 35.65
CA GLU A 220 9.18 -29.92 36.20
C GLU A 220 9.22 -30.37 37.66
N LYS A 221 8.25 -29.96 38.48
CA LYS A 221 8.15 -30.41 39.88
C LYS A 221 7.82 -31.89 39.96
N GLU A 222 6.85 -32.34 39.16
CA GLU A 222 6.49 -33.77 39.06
C GLU A 222 7.67 -34.62 38.59
N LEU A 223 8.43 -34.17 37.58
CA LEU A 223 9.64 -34.85 37.11
C LEU A 223 10.71 -34.95 38.19
N LYS A 224 10.96 -33.88 38.94
CA LYS A 224 11.92 -33.89 40.06
C LYS A 224 11.48 -34.85 41.17
N GLU A 225 10.19 -34.91 41.45
CA GLU A 225 9.64 -35.82 42.45
C GLU A 225 9.71 -37.29 42.02
N LEU A 226 9.38 -37.58 40.76
CA LEU A 226 9.57 -38.91 40.16
C LEU A 226 11.05 -39.31 40.13
N GLN A 227 11.95 -38.39 39.78
CA GLN A 227 13.39 -38.65 39.81
C GLN A 227 13.86 -39.01 41.23
N LYS A 228 13.38 -38.31 42.26
CA LYS A 228 13.65 -38.62 43.65
C LYS A 228 13.09 -40.00 44.06
N GLN A 229 11.90 -40.35 43.61
CA GLN A 229 11.30 -41.67 43.86
C GLN A 229 12.09 -42.80 43.18
N CYS A 230 12.51 -42.63 41.92
CA CYS A 230 13.36 -43.59 41.22
C CYS A 230 14.70 -43.81 41.94
N LEU A 231 15.33 -42.72 42.40
CA LEU A 231 16.55 -42.78 43.23
C LEU A 231 16.32 -43.56 44.53
N GLN A 232 15.21 -43.31 45.24
CA GLN A 232 14.86 -44.04 46.46
C GLN A 232 14.60 -45.53 46.23
N LEU A 233 14.03 -45.88 45.08
CA LEU A 233 13.77 -47.27 44.68
C LEU A 233 15.01 -47.97 44.10
N GLY A 234 16.17 -47.30 44.03
CA GLY A 234 17.40 -47.84 43.45
C GLY A 234 17.34 -48.05 41.93
N LEU A 235 16.35 -47.46 41.26
CA LEU A 235 16.18 -47.49 39.81
C LEU A 235 16.98 -46.34 39.20
N GLN A 236 18.25 -46.59 38.88
CA GLN A 236 19.00 -45.70 37.99
C GLN A 236 18.38 -45.79 36.59
N LEU A 237 17.94 -44.66 36.01
CA LEU A 237 17.76 -44.54 34.56
C LEU A 237 19.16 -44.67 33.94
N GLY A 238 19.54 -45.91 33.63
CA GLY A 238 20.94 -46.30 33.50
C GLY A 238 21.63 -45.76 32.26
N VAL A 239 22.95 -45.59 32.40
CA VAL A 239 23.87 -45.80 31.29
C VAL A 239 24.47 -47.19 31.52
N LYS A 240 23.99 -48.19 30.78
CA LYS A 240 24.73 -49.45 30.62
C LYS A 240 25.92 -49.16 29.71
N ASP A 241 26.98 -48.61 30.28
CA ASP A 241 28.29 -48.64 29.63
C ASP A 241 29.26 -49.37 30.55
N ASN A 242 29.84 -50.44 30.01
CA ASN A 242 31.04 -51.09 30.52
C ASN A 242 32.22 -50.12 30.42
N HIS A 243 32.26 -49.09 31.26
CA HIS A 243 33.49 -48.35 31.50
C HIS A 243 33.62 -48.05 32.98
N GLU A 244 34.75 -48.49 33.53
CA GLU A 244 35.26 -48.10 34.84
C GLU A 244 35.20 -46.57 34.95
N ILE A 245 34.33 -46.08 35.82
CA ILE A 245 34.18 -44.65 36.06
C ILE A 245 35.31 -44.24 37.00
N ASP A 246 36.22 -43.41 36.48
CA ASP A 246 37.23 -42.68 37.23
C ASP A 246 36.53 -41.87 38.36
N PRO A 247 36.91 -42.05 39.64
CA PRO A 247 36.30 -41.35 40.77
C PRO A 247 36.43 -39.81 40.71
N ASN A 248 37.23 -39.26 39.79
CA ASN A 248 37.26 -37.81 39.53
C ASN A 248 36.11 -37.27 38.67
N ALA A 249 35.31 -38.14 38.03
CA ALA A 249 34.18 -37.72 37.20
C ALA A 249 32.93 -37.34 38.01
N GLU A 250 32.86 -37.72 39.29
CA GLU A 250 31.70 -37.47 40.17
C GLU A 250 31.60 -35.99 40.61
N LEU A 251 32.66 -35.20 40.44
CA LEU A 251 32.66 -33.75 40.72
C LEU A 251 32.23 -32.89 39.53
N ALA A 252 32.11 -33.46 38.33
CA ALA A 252 31.87 -32.70 37.09
C ALA A 252 30.38 -32.54 36.71
N VAL A 253 29.46 -33.13 37.48
CA VAL A 253 28.01 -33.12 37.19
C VAL A 253 27.24 -32.05 38.00
N LEU A 254 27.94 -31.23 38.80
CA LEU A 254 27.31 -30.25 39.70
C LEU A 254 27.50 -28.77 39.31
N ASP A 255 28.07 -28.43 38.16
CA ASP A 255 28.12 -27.02 37.74
C ASP A 255 28.04 -26.81 36.23
N ASP A 256 26.85 -26.99 35.67
CA ASP A 256 26.53 -26.59 34.29
C ASP A 256 26.58 -25.06 34.08
N ASN A 257 26.82 -24.24 35.12
CA ASN A 257 26.96 -22.79 34.97
C ASN A 257 28.33 -22.34 34.45
N GLN A 258 29.30 -23.24 34.24
CA GLN A 258 30.67 -22.88 33.85
C GLN A 258 31.05 -23.22 32.40
N ARG A 259 30.17 -23.83 31.59
CA ARG A 259 30.53 -24.26 30.22
C ARG A 259 30.44 -23.17 29.15
N VAL A 260 29.88 -22.02 29.50
CA VAL A 260 29.93 -20.81 28.68
C VAL A 260 30.76 -19.81 29.48
N PRO A 261 31.86 -19.26 28.95
CA PRO A 261 32.43 -18.08 29.57
C PRO A 261 31.29 -17.06 29.66
N MET A 262 30.90 -16.65 30.87
CA MET A 262 30.02 -15.50 31.03
C MET A 262 30.65 -14.39 30.22
N ILE A 263 30.02 -14.04 29.09
CA ILE A 263 30.20 -12.74 28.50
C ILE A 263 29.74 -11.83 29.64
N PRO A 264 30.61 -11.02 30.26
CA PRO A 264 30.12 -10.06 31.23
C PRO A 264 29.01 -9.30 30.52
N GLU A 265 27.81 -9.28 31.09
CA GLU A 265 26.71 -8.47 30.60
C GLU A 265 27.13 -7.00 30.74
N THR A 266 27.99 -6.52 29.85
CA THR A 266 28.19 -5.09 29.60
C THR A 266 27.03 -4.60 28.77
N HIS A 267 25.81 -4.84 29.24
CA HIS A 267 24.63 -4.08 28.92
C HIS A 267 23.71 -4.12 30.16
N GLU A 268 24.24 -3.65 31.30
CA GLU A 268 23.57 -2.51 31.91
C GLU A 268 23.34 -1.52 30.77
N LYS A 269 22.12 -1.50 30.22
CA LYS A 269 21.63 -0.26 29.65
C LYS A 269 21.74 0.69 30.81
N ALA A 270 22.77 1.54 30.80
CA ALA A 270 22.82 2.71 31.64
C ALA A 270 21.42 3.29 31.55
N GLU A 271 20.68 3.23 32.67
CA GLU A 271 19.40 3.89 32.77
C GLU A 271 19.72 5.36 32.60
N LEU A 272 19.70 5.82 31.35
CA LEU A 272 19.89 7.22 31.02
C LEU A 272 18.90 7.96 31.90
N ASN A 273 19.43 8.84 32.76
CA ASN A 273 18.64 9.66 33.66
C ASN A 273 17.54 10.33 32.82
N GLU A 274 16.30 10.44 33.34
CA GLU A 274 15.15 10.95 32.57
C GLU A 274 15.46 12.31 31.90
N GLU A 275 16.36 13.10 32.51
CA GLU A 275 16.89 14.35 31.99
C GLU A 275 17.70 14.22 30.68
N GLU A 276 18.46 13.14 30.50
CA GLU A 276 19.24 12.87 29.27
C GLU A 276 18.36 12.32 28.16
N LYS A 277 17.33 11.55 28.51
CA LYS A 277 16.30 11.13 27.55
C LYS A 277 15.50 12.32 27.05
N GLU A 278 15.14 13.26 27.94
CA GLU A 278 14.41 14.46 27.55
C GLU A 278 15.27 15.39 26.67
N LYS A 279 16.57 15.56 26.97
CA LYS A 279 17.51 16.28 26.10
C LYS A 279 17.60 15.66 24.69
N ARG A 280 17.66 14.33 24.59
CA ARG A 280 17.61 13.65 23.28
C ARG A 280 16.29 13.87 22.55
N ARG A 281 15.15 13.86 23.26
CA ARG A 281 13.84 14.16 22.66
C ARG A 281 13.77 15.61 22.18
N GLU A 282 14.40 16.53 22.89
CA GLU A 282 14.47 17.95 22.53
C GLU A 282 15.39 18.18 21.31
N GLU A 283 16.56 17.55 21.24
CA GLU A 283 17.41 17.55 20.04
C GLU A 283 16.69 16.99 18.82
N ILE A 284 15.92 15.90 18.97
CA ILE A 284 15.12 15.33 17.88
C ILE A 284 14.04 16.32 17.42
N ARG A 285 13.34 16.98 18.35
CA ARG A 285 12.34 18.01 18.03
C ARG A 285 12.97 19.19 17.30
N GLU A 286 14.15 19.63 17.72
CA GLU A 286 14.86 20.75 17.09
C GLU A 286 15.38 20.40 15.69
N ASN A 287 15.90 19.19 15.50
CA ASN A 287 16.33 18.70 14.17
C ASN A 287 15.16 18.56 13.19
N ILE A 288 14.02 18.03 13.64
CA ILE A 288 12.81 17.96 12.81
C ILE A 288 12.35 19.37 12.41
N LYS A 289 12.41 20.35 13.33
CA LYS A 289 12.06 21.74 13.03
C LYS A 289 13.01 22.35 11.98
N LYS A 290 14.32 22.14 12.12
CA LYS A 290 15.32 22.59 11.14
C LYS A 290 15.13 21.95 9.76
N GLU A 291 14.78 20.68 9.70
CA GLU A 291 14.46 20.03 8.40
C GLU A 291 13.16 20.56 7.79
N MET A 292 12.12 20.80 8.58
CA MET A 292 10.87 21.41 8.11
C MET A 292 11.12 22.82 7.55
N GLU A 293 11.93 23.63 8.23
CA GLU A 293 12.32 24.97 7.72
C GLU A 293 13.12 24.88 6.42
N LYS A 294 14.04 23.92 6.29
CA LYS A 294 14.76 23.67 5.02
C LYS A 294 13.82 23.24 3.89
N LEU A 295 12.86 22.36 4.17
CA LEU A 295 11.88 21.91 3.17
C LEU A 295 10.96 23.04 2.73
N VAL A 296 10.52 23.89 3.67
CA VAL A 296 9.73 25.10 3.37
C VAL A 296 10.55 26.07 2.52
N PHE A 297 11.82 26.28 2.83
CA PHE A 297 12.73 27.14 2.04
C PHE A 297 12.95 26.60 0.62
N ILE A 298 13.12 25.29 0.45
CA ILE A 298 13.25 24.66 -0.88
C ILE A 298 11.96 24.82 -1.68
N MET A 299 10.80 24.67 -1.04
CA MET A 299 9.50 24.80 -1.71
C MET A 299 9.18 26.23 -2.14
N THR A 300 9.59 27.25 -1.37
CA THR A 300 9.39 28.65 -1.75
C THR A 300 10.32 29.09 -2.87
N TYR A 301 11.57 28.62 -2.91
CA TYR A 301 12.52 28.95 -3.99
C TYR A 301 12.24 28.24 -5.33
N HIS A 302 11.59 27.09 -5.34
CA HIS A 302 11.18 26.40 -6.59
C HIS A 302 9.82 26.86 -7.14
N SER A 303 9.18 27.83 -6.48
CA SER A 303 7.88 28.39 -6.88
C SER A 303 7.97 29.86 -7.35
N SER A 304 9.18 30.41 -7.51
CA SER A 304 9.46 31.71 -8.14
C SER A 304 10.19 31.49 -9.47
#